data_AF-A0A2E4XW20-F1
#
_entry.id   AF-A0A2E4XW20-F1
#
_cell.length_a   1.000
_cell.length_b   1.000
_cell.length_c   1.000
_cell.angle_alpha   90.00
_cell.angle_beta   90.00
_cell.angle_gamma   90.00
#
_symmetry.space_group_name_H-M   'P 1'
#
loop_
_entity.id
_entity.type
_entity.pdbx_description
1 polymer ?
#
loop_
_entity_poly.entity_id
_entity_poly.type
_entity_poly.pdbx_seq_one_letter_code
_entity_poly.pdbx_strand_id
1 'polypeptide(L)'
;MPTYTLSALTILLLAALGAYIFHQARRNREGDLSYKLRKCEIALHDAEQSLENTIYFYKEELARLQRRLDEAGPSPSLADQKFRQAKSAFARLYHPDRQTGDDQRTRVRVEVFKEFWDELQRIENGR
;
A
#
# COMPACT_ATOMS: atom_id res chain seq x y z
N MET A 1 16.64 39.32 78.49
CA MET A 1 17.12 38.55 77.32
C MET A 1 16.09 37.51 76.83
N PRO A 2 14.92 37.90 76.27
CA PRO A 2 13.95 36.94 75.70
C PRO A 2 13.78 37.03 74.16
N THR A 3 14.54 37.88 73.47
CA THR A 3 14.36 38.16 72.03
C THR A 3 14.88 37.04 71.13
N TYR A 4 15.93 36.33 71.54
CA TYR A 4 16.57 35.28 70.73
C TYR A 4 15.74 33.99 70.60
N THR A 5 14.88 33.69 71.58
CA THR A 5 14.03 32.49 71.54
C THR A 5 12.84 32.68 70.61
N LEU A 6 12.28 33.88 70.56
CA LEU A 6 11.22 34.25 69.60
C LEU A 6 11.73 34.20 68.16
N SER A 7 12.94 34.71 67.89
CA SER A 7 13.54 34.64 66.54
C SER A 7 13.80 33.20 66.10
N ALA A 8 14.31 32.33 66.97
CA ALA A 8 14.56 30.93 66.64
C ALA A 8 13.26 30.17 66.29
N LEU A 9 12.18 30.45 67.04
CA LEU A 9 10.88 29.83 66.82
C LEU A 9 10.25 30.28 65.48
N THR A 10 10.40 31.56 65.11
CA THR A 10 9.94 32.06 63.80
C THR A 10 10.68 31.41 62.63
N ILE A 11 12.00 31.20 62.74
CA ILE A 11 12.80 30.54 61.70
C ILE A 11 12.37 29.08 61.55
N LEU A 12 12.13 28.37 62.67
CA LEU A 12 11.62 27.00 62.65
C LEU A 12 10.24 26.88 62.00
N LEU A 13 9.33 27.82 62.30
CA LEU A 13 8.00 27.87 61.68
C LEU A 13 8.10 28.09 60.17
N LEU A 14 8.94 29.02 59.72
CA LEU A 14 9.16 29.28 58.31
C LEU A 14 9.77 28.07 57.59
N ALA A 15 10.72 27.38 58.22
CA ALA A 15 11.31 26.17 57.68
C ALA A 15 10.29 25.03 57.57
N ALA A 16 9.46 24.83 58.60
CA ALA A 16 8.40 23.82 58.59
C ALA A 16 7.34 24.13 57.52
N LEU A 17 6.95 25.40 57.39
CA LEU A 17 5.97 25.83 56.39
C LEU A 17 6.53 25.71 54.96
N GLY A 18 7.81 26.06 54.76
CA GLY A 18 8.52 25.85 53.50
C GLY A 18 8.61 24.36 53.12
N ALA A 19 8.95 23.50 54.08
CA ALA A 19 8.99 22.05 53.88
C ALA A 19 7.59 21.48 53.55
N TYR A 20 6.55 21.97 54.24
CA TYR A 20 5.17 21.58 53.97
C TYR A 20 4.72 21.97 52.56
N ILE A 21 4.95 23.23 52.16
CA ILE A 21 4.62 23.72 50.81
C ILE A 21 5.40 22.93 49.75
N PHE A 22 6.70 22.69 49.98
CA PHE A 22 7.51 21.90 49.05
C PHE A 22 7.00 20.46 48.90
N HIS A 23 6.66 19.81 50.02
CA HIS A 23 6.09 18.47 50.03
C HIS A 23 4.73 18.43 49.32
N GLN A 24 3.87 19.41 49.55
CA GLN A 24 2.58 19.52 48.89
C GLN A 24 2.73 19.75 47.37
N ALA A 25 3.63 20.65 46.97
CA ALA A 25 3.93 20.91 45.56
C ALA A 25 4.48 19.65 44.86
N ARG A 26 5.35 18.89 45.54
CA ARG A 26 5.87 17.62 45.03
C ARG A 26 4.74 16.59 44.83
N ARG A 27 3.87 16.40 45.82
CA ARG A 27 2.75 15.46 45.72
C ARG A 27 1.77 15.83 44.59
N ASN A 28 1.51 17.11 44.41
CA ASN A 28 0.66 17.60 43.31
C ASN A 28 1.29 17.33 41.93
N ARG A 29 2.62 17.50 41.80
CA ARG A 29 3.35 17.16 40.56
C ARG A 29 3.32 15.67 40.27
N GLU A 30 3.49 14.82 41.27
CA GLU A 30 3.43 13.36 41.12
C GLU A 30 2.03 12.90 40.66
N GLY A 31 0.97 13.55 41.17
CA GLY A 31 -0.41 13.32 40.72
C GLY A 31 -0.65 13.73 39.27
N ASP A 32 -0.21 14.93 38.87
CA ASP A 32 -0.33 15.43 37.49
C ASP A 32 0.45 14.58 36.50
N LEU A 33 1.68 14.17 36.85
CA LEU A 33 2.49 13.27 36.04
C LEU A 33 1.83 11.91 35.85
N SER A 34 1.31 11.32 36.93
CA SER A 34 0.59 10.04 36.87
C SER A 34 -0.64 10.12 35.97
N TYR A 35 -1.39 11.22 36.07
CA TYR A 35 -2.56 11.46 35.22
C TYR A 35 -2.17 11.60 33.74
N LYS A 36 -1.13 12.39 33.44
CA LYS A 36 -0.62 12.57 32.08
C LYS A 36 -0.08 11.27 31.50
N LEU A 37 0.66 10.48 32.27
CA LEU A 37 1.16 9.17 31.85
C LEU A 37 0.01 8.23 31.48
N ARG A 38 -1.01 8.13 32.34
CA ARG A 38 -2.20 7.32 32.05
C ARG A 38 -2.93 7.79 30.79
N LYS A 39 -3.02 9.11 30.58
CA LYS A 39 -3.63 9.65 29.35
C LYS A 39 -2.82 9.31 28.11
N CYS A 40 -1.49 9.40 28.18
CA CYS A 40 -0.61 9.00 27.09
C CYS A 40 -0.69 7.50 26.80
N GLU A 41 -0.79 6.67 27.83
CA GLU A 41 -0.94 5.22 27.70
C GLU A 41 -2.22 4.84 26.95
N ILE A 42 -3.36 5.47 27.33
CA ILE A 42 -4.63 5.27 26.61
C ILE A 42 -4.53 5.73 25.16
N ALA A 43 -3.98 6.93 24.93
CA ALA A 43 -3.84 7.46 23.57
C ALA A 43 -2.91 6.60 22.71
N LEU A 44 -1.86 6.03 23.29
CA LEU A 44 -0.97 5.10 22.60
C LEU A 44 -1.71 3.82 22.23
N HIS A 45 -2.46 3.24 23.17
CA HIS A 45 -3.24 2.03 22.91
C HIS A 45 -4.30 2.24 21.83
N ASP A 46 -5.01 3.37 21.86
CA ASP A 46 -5.99 3.73 20.83
C ASP A 46 -5.31 3.89 19.45
N ALA A 47 -4.11 4.48 19.41
CA ALA A 47 -3.35 4.63 18.17
C ALA A 47 -2.85 3.28 17.62
N GLU A 48 -2.39 2.38 18.49
CA GLU A 48 -2.00 1.02 18.13
C GLU A 48 -3.18 0.26 17.54
N GLN A 49 -4.34 0.31 18.20
CA GLN A 49 -5.56 -0.34 17.73
C GLN A 49 -6.04 0.25 16.38
N SER A 50 -5.95 1.57 16.21
CA SER A 50 -6.26 2.21 14.92
C SER A 50 -5.31 1.73 13.82
N LEU A 51 -4.01 1.57 14.12
CA LEU A 51 -3.04 1.09 13.15
C LEU A 51 -3.33 -0.36 12.75
N GLU A 52 -3.63 -1.23 13.72
CA GLU A 52 -4.02 -2.62 13.45
C GLU A 52 -5.25 -2.72 12.54
N ASN A 53 -6.27 -1.90 12.80
CA ASN A 53 -7.46 -1.82 11.95
C ASN A 53 -7.12 -1.42 10.52
N THR A 54 -6.23 -0.44 10.33
CA THR A 54 -5.80 -0.04 8.98
C THR A 54 -4.99 -1.13 8.27
N ILE A 55 -4.10 -1.81 8.99
CA ILE A 55 -3.32 -2.92 8.43
C ILE A 55 -4.24 -4.05 7.99
N TYR A 56 -5.24 -4.38 8.81
CA TYR A 56 -6.24 -5.39 8.47
C TYR A 56 -6.99 -5.02 7.18
N PHE A 57 -7.50 -3.79 7.10
CA PHE A 57 -8.18 -3.28 5.91
C PHE A 57 -7.31 -3.38 4.64
N TYR A 58 -6.05 -2.94 4.70
CA TYR A 58 -5.16 -3.00 3.54
C TYR A 58 -4.81 -4.44 3.15
N LYS A 59 -4.69 -5.36 4.11
CA LYS A 59 -4.48 -6.78 3.80
C LYS A 59 -5.67 -7.37 3.05
N GLU A 60 -6.89 -7.01 3.44
CA GLU A 60 -8.09 -7.46 2.75
C GLU A 60 -8.19 -6.88 1.34
N GLU A 61 -7.92 -5.58 1.16
CA GLU A 61 -7.92 -4.96 -0.17
C GLU A 61 -6.82 -5.54 -1.07
N LEU A 62 -5.63 -5.83 -0.54
CA LEU A 62 -4.60 -6.54 -1.29
C LEU A 62 -5.05 -7.94 -1.71
N ALA A 63 -5.67 -8.71 -0.81
CA ALA A 63 -6.21 -10.03 -1.16
C ALA A 63 -7.29 -9.93 -2.23
N ARG A 64 -8.15 -8.91 -2.17
CA ARG A 64 -9.18 -8.65 -3.18
C ARG A 64 -8.58 -8.27 -4.53
N LEU A 65 -7.60 -7.36 -4.55
CA LEU A 65 -6.92 -6.94 -5.76
C LEU A 65 -6.12 -8.08 -6.39
N GLN A 66 -5.46 -8.90 -5.58
CA GLN A 66 -4.75 -10.09 -6.06
C GLN A 66 -5.72 -11.07 -6.73
N ARG A 67 -6.87 -11.38 -6.12
CA ARG A 67 -7.89 -12.22 -6.76
C ARG A 67 -8.37 -11.65 -8.08
N ARG A 68 -8.61 -10.33 -8.14
CA ARG A 68 -9.00 -9.66 -9.39
C ARG A 68 -7.92 -9.75 -10.47
N LEU A 69 -6.64 -9.69 -10.08
CA LEU A 69 -5.52 -9.85 -11.00
C LEU A 69 -5.44 -11.29 -11.51
N ASP A 70 -5.59 -12.27 -10.62
CA ASP A 70 -5.59 -13.69 -10.97
C ASP A 70 -6.78 -14.03 -11.89
N GLU A 71 -7.96 -13.48 -11.62
CA GLU A 71 -9.16 -13.60 -12.48
C GLU A 71 -9.02 -12.89 -13.83
N ALA A 72 -8.35 -11.73 -13.87
CA ALA A 72 -8.11 -10.99 -15.11
C ALA A 72 -7.15 -11.72 -16.05
N GLY A 73 -6.38 -12.69 -15.53
CA GLY A 73 -5.39 -13.43 -16.28
C GLY A 73 -4.21 -12.56 -16.75
N PRO A 74 -3.22 -13.14 -17.45
CA PRO A 74 -2.13 -12.37 -18.00
C PRO A 74 -2.67 -11.38 -19.03
N SER A 75 -2.53 -10.08 -18.76
CA SER A 75 -2.79 -9.05 -19.77
C SER A 75 -1.86 -9.32 -20.96
N PRO A 76 -2.40 -9.43 -22.19
CA PRO A 76 -1.57 -9.61 -23.37
C PRO A 76 -0.58 -8.46 -23.45
N SER A 77 0.69 -8.77 -23.68
CA SER A 77 1.71 -7.74 -23.80
C SER A 77 1.40 -6.81 -24.97
N LEU A 78 1.92 -5.60 -24.96
CA LEU A 78 1.80 -4.69 -26.11
C LEU A 78 2.36 -5.32 -27.40
N ALA A 79 3.36 -6.21 -27.28
CA ALA A 79 3.89 -6.96 -28.40
C ALA A 79 2.86 -7.96 -28.95
N ASP A 80 2.18 -8.72 -28.07
CA ASP A 80 1.14 -9.68 -28.46
C ASP A 80 -0.03 -8.99 -29.17
N GLN A 81 -0.42 -7.80 -28.70
CA GLN A 81 -1.48 -7.03 -29.33
C GLN A 81 -1.09 -6.58 -30.74
N LYS A 82 0.12 -6.04 -30.92
CA LYS A 82 0.64 -5.65 -32.25
C LYS A 82 0.75 -6.85 -33.19
N PHE A 83 1.24 -7.99 -32.67
CA PHE A 83 1.36 -9.22 -33.44
C PHE A 83 -0.02 -9.74 -33.89
N ARG A 84 -1.00 -9.81 -32.99
CA ARG A 84 -2.39 -10.19 -33.32
C ARG A 84 -3.00 -9.26 -34.37
N GLN A 85 -2.75 -7.96 -34.27
CA GLN A 85 -3.22 -6.98 -35.25
C GLN A 85 -2.58 -7.20 -36.63
N ALA A 86 -1.26 -7.44 -36.68
CA ALA A 86 -0.54 -7.74 -37.92
C ALA A 86 -1.03 -9.05 -38.55
N LYS A 87 -1.19 -10.12 -37.77
CA LYS A 87 -1.73 -11.40 -38.22
C LYS A 87 -3.14 -11.27 -38.79
N SER A 88 -4.00 -10.49 -38.12
CA SER A 88 -5.35 -10.20 -38.63
C SER A 88 -5.33 -9.38 -39.92
N ALA A 89 -4.44 -8.39 -40.04
CA ALA A 89 -4.27 -7.63 -41.28
C ALA A 89 -3.77 -8.50 -42.44
N PHE A 90 -2.80 -9.38 -42.18
CA PHE A 90 -2.28 -10.34 -43.15
C PHE A 90 -3.39 -11.29 -43.63
N ALA A 91 -4.13 -11.91 -42.70
CA ALA A 91 -5.24 -12.78 -43.04
C ALA A 91 -6.25 -12.06 -43.92
N ARG A 92 -6.65 -10.82 -43.58
CA ARG A 92 -7.62 -10.07 -44.37
C ARG A 92 -7.20 -9.83 -45.82
N LEU A 93 -5.90 -9.68 -46.10
CA LEU A 93 -5.35 -9.38 -47.43
C LEU A 93 -5.09 -10.63 -48.28
N TYR A 94 -4.65 -11.72 -47.63
CA TYR A 94 -4.11 -12.89 -48.33
C TYR A 94 -4.97 -14.15 -48.17
N HIS A 95 -6.05 -14.13 -47.39
CA HIS A 95 -6.90 -15.32 -47.18
C HIS A 95 -7.38 -15.92 -48.52
N PRO A 96 -7.26 -17.24 -48.73
CA PRO A 96 -7.70 -17.91 -49.95
C PRO A 96 -9.17 -17.64 -50.29
N ASP A 97 -10.05 -17.69 -49.28
CA ASP A 97 -11.50 -17.43 -49.44
C ASP A 97 -11.84 -16.04 -49.98
N ARG A 98 -10.90 -15.08 -49.92
CA ARG A 98 -11.09 -13.71 -50.39
C ARG A 98 -10.52 -13.47 -51.79
N GLN A 99 -9.78 -14.42 -52.35
CA GLN A 99 -9.29 -14.30 -53.71
C GLN A 99 -10.32 -14.95 -54.65
N THR A 100 -10.86 -14.17 -55.58
CA THR A 100 -11.84 -14.65 -56.57
C THR A 100 -11.19 -14.55 -57.95
N GLY A 101 -11.02 -15.69 -58.63
CA GLY A 101 -10.42 -15.79 -59.96
C GLY A 101 -9.26 -16.80 -60.03
N ASP A 102 -9.10 -17.45 -61.18
CA ASP A 102 -7.98 -18.38 -61.45
C ASP A 102 -6.86 -17.66 -62.22
N ASP A 103 -6.43 -16.50 -61.70
CA ASP A 103 -5.27 -15.80 -62.24
C ASP A 103 -3.99 -16.22 -61.50
N GLN A 104 -2.85 -16.14 -62.19
CA GLN A 104 -1.55 -16.49 -61.64
C GLN A 104 -1.24 -15.70 -60.35
N ARG A 105 -1.78 -14.48 -60.23
CA ARG A 105 -1.66 -13.63 -59.03
C ARG A 105 -2.39 -14.22 -57.82
N THR A 106 -3.58 -14.79 -58.00
CA THR A 106 -4.32 -15.48 -56.94
C THR A 106 -3.55 -16.70 -56.45
N ARG A 107 -2.98 -17.50 -57.36
CA ARG A 107 -2.16 -18.66 -56.99
C ARG A 107 -0.95 -18.26 -56.13
N VAL A 108 -0.20 -17.23 -56.55
CA VAL A 108 0.93 -16.70 -55.78
C VAL A 108 0.50 -16.19 -54.41
N ARG A 109 -0.63 -15.49 -54.30
CA ARG A 109 -1.13 -14.98 -53.00
C ARG A 109 -1.53 -16.11 -52.04
N VAL A 110 -2.15 -17.17 -52.56
CA VAL A 110 -2.51 -18.37 -51.78
C VAL A 110 -1.27 -19.10 -51.29
N GLU A 111 -0.23 -19.21 -52.12
CA GLU A 111 1.03 -19.85 -51.76
C GLU A 111 1.79 -19.06 -50.69
N VAL A 112 1.89 -17.74 -50.86
CA VAL A 112 2.44 -16.81 -49.85
C VAL A 112 1.64 -16.87 -48.55
N PHE A 113 0.31 -16.96 -48.63
CA PHE A 113 -0.51 -17.12 -47.44
C PHE A 113 -0.13 -18.37 -46.65
N LYS A 114 -0.01 -19.53 -47.31
CA LYS A 114 0.34 -20.79 -46.63
C LYS A 114 1.70 -20.73 -45.96
N GLU A 115 2.72 -20.29 -46.68
CA GLU A 115 4.11 -20.24 -46.16
C GLU A 115 4.22 -19.31 -44.96
N PHE A 116 3.66 -18.10 -45.04
CA PHE A 116 3.73 -17.14 -43.93
C PHE A 116 2.78 -17.46 -42.78
N TRP A 117 1.65 -18.12 -43.05
CA TRP A 117 0.70 -18.46 -42.01
C TRP A 117 1.28 -19.46 -41.01
N ASP A 118 2.01 -20.45 -41.50
CA ASP A 118 2.68 -21.44 -40.65
C ASP A 118 3.72 -20.77 -39.75
N GLU A 119 4.51 -19.85 -40.29
CA GLU A 119 5.52 -19.12 -39.51
C GLU A 119 4.88 -18.18 -38.48
N LEU A 120 3.78 -17.50 -38.82
CA LEU A 120 3.01 -16.70 -37.87
C LEU A 120 2.40 -17.57 -36.74
N GLN A 121 1.99 -18.81 -37.03
CA GLN A 121 1.54 -19.73 -35.99
C GLN A 121 2.68 -20.20 -35.09
N ARG A 122 3.89 -20.40 -35.63
CA ARG A 122 5.07 -20.75 -34.82
C ARG A 122 5.43 -19.65 -33.83
N ILE A 123 5.51 -18.40 -34.30
CA ILE A 123 5.77 -17.23 -33.46
C ILE A 123 4.71 -17.09 -32.36
N GLU A 124 3.43 -17.26 -32.68
CA GLU A 124 2.34 -17.18 -31.68
C GLU A 124 2.43 -18.27 -30.61
N ASN A 125 2.89 -19.46 -30.99
CA ASN A 125 3.07 -20.60 -30.09
C ASN A 125 4.42 -20.56 -29.33
N GLY A 126 5.25 -19.53 -29.56
CA GLY A 126 6.55 -19.36 -28.92
C GLY A 126 7.63 -20.36 -29.39
N ARG A 127 7.57 -20.80 -30.65
CA ARG A 127 8.54 -21.74 -31.27
C ARG A 127 9.19 -21.19 -32.54
#